data_AF-A0A953EFG0-F1
#
_entry.id   AF-A0A953EFG0-F1
#
_cell.length_a   1.000
_cell.length_b   1.000
_cell.length_c   1.000
_cell.angle_alpha   90.00
_cell.angle_beta   90.00
_cell.angle_gamma   90.00
#
_symmetry.space_group_name_H-M   'P 1'
#
loop_
_entity.id
_entity.type
_entity.pdbx_description
1 polymer ?
#
loop_
_entity_poly.entity_id
_entity_poly.type
_entity_poly.pdbx_seq_one_letter_code
_entity_poly.pdbx_strand_id
1 'polypeptide(L)'
;VRPLFETAWPTSAALWLRNGGPEPGGLYANPVLADTYERVVREAEAAGSDRETQIEAARNAWYRGFVAEAIIRFSRSFEALDTSGHRHTGLLTAEDLAGWQATVEEPLSYTYRGHTVLKCGPWSQGPTMLQTLALLEGFDIASMDPVGPDFVHTVVEAMKLAFADREAFYGDPAFVDVPMQTLLSPAYNEARRKLIGDRASLEFRPGSPDGRVPRTDYAAAVRRAEELAMAAGTGEPTVSRLGASGGDTCHVDVIDRWGNMVSATPSAGWLQSSPAIPELGFCLGTRCQMFWLDETLPNGLQSGKRPRTTLSPSMVLREGKPWMAFGTPGGEQQDQWQPIMLLRMVDHRFNIQQAIDLPSFHSEHWISSFWPRGAKPGKLVLEGRFAPEVLAELQARGHRAEMGGEWSEGRLTGV
;
A
#
# COMPACT_ATOMS: atom_id res chain seq x y z
N VAL A 1 -17.47 7.88 10.50
CA VAL A 1 -17.74 6.50 10.98
C VAL A 1 -18.76 6.39 12.12
N ARG A 2 -18.95 7.41 12.97
CA ARG A 2 -19.90 7.37 14.11
C ARG A 2 -21.29 6.77 13.77
N PRO A 3 -21.99 7.20 12.70
CA PRO A 3 -23.31 6.64 12.38
C PRO A 3 -23.28 5.13 12.11
N LEU A 4 -22.26 4.62 11.42
CA LEU A 4 -22.09 3.19 11.16
C LEU A 4 -21.87 2.41 12.46
N PHE A 5 -21.08 2.97 13.39
CA PHE A 5 -20.82 2.33 14.67
C PHE A 5 -22.09 2.26 15.53
N GLU A 6 -22.82 3.37 15.64
CA GLU A 6 -24.03 3.44 16.47
C GLU A 6 -25.17 2.57 15.93
N THR A 7 -25.26 2.39 14.60
CA THR A 7 -26.38 1.67 13.97
C THR A 7 -26.08 0.22 13.59
N ALA A 8 -24.83 -0.10 13.25
CA ALA A 8 -24.50 -1.41 12.68
C ALA A 8 -23.34 -2.12 13.38
N TRP A 9 -22.37 -1.40 13.95
CA TRP A 9 -21.21 -1.96 14.65
C TRP A 9 -21.17 -1.54 16.12
N PRO A 10 -22.12 -2.02 16.96
CA PRO A 10 -22.24 -1.58 18.35
C PRO A 10 -21.02 -1.89 19.22
N THR A 11 -20.24 -2.93 18.89
CA THR A 11 -18.97 -3.24 19.57
C THR A 11 -17.92 -2.15 19.32
N SER A 12 -17.86 -1.62 18.10
CA SER A 12 -17.04 -0.46 17.74
C SER A 12 -17.50 0.81 18.45
N ALA A 13 -18.82 1.03 18.58
CA ALA A 13 -19.35 2.16 19.33
C ALA A 13 -18.96 2.10 20.81
N ALA A 14 -19.12 0.94 21.44
CA ALA A 14 -18.76 0.73 22.84
C ALA A 14 -17.26 0.96 23.11
N LEU A 15 -16.41 0.67 22.12
CA LEU A 15 -14.97 0.90 22.20
C LEU A 15 -14.62 2.37 21.90
N TRP A 16 -14.83 2.81 20.66
CA TRP A 16 -14.33 4.09 20.13
C TRP A 16 -15.17 5.31 20.43
N LEU A 17 -16.45 5.15 20.77
CA LEU A 17 -17.33 6.29 21.09
C LEU A 17 -17.59 6.42 22.60
N ARG A 18 -16.93 5.60 23.42
CA ARG A 18 -16.99 5.69 24.89
C ARG A 18 -16.61 7.11 25.33
N ASN A 19 -17.41 7.68 26.23
CA ASN A 19 -17.24 9.04 26.77
C ASN A 19 -17.20 10.14 25.69
N GLY A 20 -17.90 9.94 24.56
CA GLY A 20 -17.89 10.87 23.44
C GLY A 20 -16.86 10.53 22.35
N GLY A 21 -15.87 9.68 22.67
CA GLY A 21 -14.81 9.26 21.76
C GLY A 21 -13.48 9.99 21.99
N PRO A 22 -12.46 9.72 21.14
CA PRO A 22 -11.16 10.37 21.26
C PRO A 22 -11.23 11.86 20.86
N GLU A 23 -10.61 12.72 21.65
CA GLU A 23 -10.49 14.16 21.41
C GLU A 23 -9.01 14.60 21.45
N PRO A 24 -8.56 15.51 20.56
CA PRO A 24 -7.20 16.04 20.61
C PRO A 24 -6.85 16.64 21.97
N GLY A 25 -5.67 16.32 22.50
CA GLY A 25 -5.22 16.77 23.82
C GLY A 25 -5.87 16.04 25.01
N GLY A 26 -6.81 15.13 24.78
CA GLY A 26 -7.42 14.29 25.81
C GLY A 26 -6.71 12.93 25.96
N LEU A 27 -6.83 12.34 27.15
CA LEU A 27 -6.43 10.94 27.37
C LEU A 27 -7.52 10.02 26.82
N TYR A 28 -7.15 9.20 25.85
CA TYR A 28 -8.01 8.14 25.33
C TYR A 28 -7.31 6.79 25.50
N ALA A 29 -8.00 5.83 26.10
CA ALA A 29 -7.44 4.52 26.46
C ALA A 29 -8.25 3.37 25.87
N ASN A 30 -7.57 2.29 25.50
CA ASN A 30 -8.19 1.04 25.10
C ASN A 30 -7.84 -0.06 26.13
N PRO A 31 -8.56 -0.13 27.27
CA PRO A 31 -8.25 -1.09 28.32
C PRO A 31 -8.43 -2.54 27.87
N VAL A 32 -9.36 -2.83 26.96
CA VAL A 32 -9.55 -4.19 26.42
C VAL A 32 -8.31 -4.65 25.64
N LEU A 33 -7.73 -3.76 24.83
CA LEU A 33 -6.49 -4.06 24.13
C LEU A 33 -5.31 -4.23 25.11
N ALA A 34 -5.26 -3.42 26.17
CA ALA A 34 -4.26 -3.59 27.23
C ALA A 34 -4.38 -4.96 27.90
N ASP A 35 -5.59 -5.35 28.33
CA ASP A 35 -5.88 -6.66 28.93
C ASP A 35 -5.49 -7.81 28.00
N THR A 36 -5.71 -7.64 26.69
CA THR A 36 -5.32 -8.62 25.66
C THR A 36 -3.81 -8.83 25.65
N TYR A 37 -3.02 -7.74 25.57
CA TYR A 37 -1.56 -7.85 25.58
C TYR A 37 -1.02 -8.35 26.93
N GLU A 38 -1.58 -7.91 28.06
CA GLU A 38 -1.21 -8.41 29.38
C GLU A 38 -1.45 -9.92 29.52
N ARG A 39 -2.56 -10.42 28.96
CA ARG A 39 -2.84 -11.86 28.94
C ARG A 39 -1.86 -12.63 28.04
N VAL A 40 -1.54 -12.11 26.85
CA VAL A 40 -0.52 -12.71 25.97
C VAL A 40 0.83 -12.83 26.69
N VAL A 41 1.27 -11.76 27.37
CA VAL A 41 2.52 -11.76 28.15
C VAL A 41 2.47 -12.78 29.28
N ARG A 42 1.36 -12.84 30.03
CA ARG A 42 1.19 -13.80 31.13
C ARG A 42 1.23 -15.27 30.66
N GLU A 43 0.56 -15.58 29.56
CA GLU A 43 0.60 -16.94 28.97
C GLU A 43 2.00 -17.27 28.44
N ALA A 44 2.72 -16.28 27.89
CA ALA A 44 4.10 -16.43 27.44
C ALA A 44 5.06 -16.72 28.61
N GLU A 45 5.04 -15.89 29.66
CA GLU A 45 5.89 -16.04 30.85
C GLU A 45 5.63 -17.36 31.61
N ALA A 46 4.38 -17.85 31.58
CA ALA A 46 4.01 -19.12 32.19
C ALA A 46 4.64 -20.34 31.47
N ALA A 47 5.04 -20.21 30.20
CA ALA A 47 5.67 -21.29 29.44
C ALA A 47 7.13 -21.56 29.86
N GLY A 48 7.78 -20.60 30.51
CA GLY A 48 9.14 -20.77 31.01
C GLY A 48 9.92 -19.45 31.13
N SER A 49 11.17 -19.54 31.56
CA SER A 49 12.08 -18.39 31.70
C SER A 49 12.92 -18.09 30.45
N ASP A 50 12.88 -18.96 29.44
CA ASP A 50 13.63 -18.79 28.19
C ASP A 50 12.93 -17.82 27.24
N ARG A 51 13.70 -16.87 26.67
CA ARG A 51 13.17 -15.78 25.84
C ARG A 51 12.48 -16.30 24.58
N GLU A 52 13.08 -17.25 23.88
CA GLU A 52 12.52 -17.79 22.63
C GLU A 52 11.27 -18.62 22.90
N THR A 53 11.29 -19.41 23.97
CA THR A 53 10.13 -20.17 24.47
C THR A 53 8.95 -19.25 24.79
N GLN A 54 9.19 -18.12 25.45
CA GLN A 54 8.14 -17.12 25.73
C GLN A 54 7.58 -16.52 24.43
N ILE A 55 8.43 -16.19 23.45
CA ILE A 55 7.98 -15.66 22.14
C ILE A 55 7.11 -16.69 21.41
N GLU A 56 7.51 -17.96 21.38
CA GLU A 56 6.72 -19.03 20.75
C GLU A 56 5.40 -19.28 21.49
N ALA A 57 5.39 -19.19 22.82
CA ALA A 57 4.16 -19.25 23.60
C ALA A 57 3.22 -18.07 23.31
N ALA A 58 3.75 -16.84 23.17
CA ALA A 58 2.96 -15.68 22.74
C ALA A 58 2.36 -15.87 21.34
N ARG A 59 3.13 -16.43 20.39
CA ARG A 59 2.62 -16.80 19.06
C ARG A 59 1.50 -17.83 19.15
N ASN A 60 1.64 -18.84 20.01
CA ASN A 60 0.59 -19.83 20.23
C ASN A 60 -0.66 -19.22 20.88
N ALA A 61 -0.54 -18.35 21.88
CA ALA A 61 -1.66 -17.64 22.47
C ALA A 61 -2.45 -16.83 21.42
N TRP A 62 -1.72 -16.26 20.43
CA TRP A 62 -2.31 -15.52 19.32
C TRP A 62 -2.99 -16.42 18.27
N TYR A 63 -2.25 -17.35 17.67
CA TYR A 63 -2.69 -18.11 16.49
C TYR A 63 -3.42 -19.42 16.82
N ARG A 64 -3.29 -19.92 18.05
CA ARG A 64 -3.82 -21.23 18.48
C ARG A 64 -4.50 -21.18 19.86
N GLY A 65 -4.58 -19.99 20.47
CA GLY A 65 -5.08 -19.79 21.83
C GLY A 65 -6.26 -18.83 21.87
N PHE A 66 -6.38 -18.11 22.99
CA PHE A 66 -7.57 -17.32 23.32
C PHE A 66 -7.88 -16.21 22.29
N VAL A 67 -6.85 -15.66 21.64
CA VAL A 67 -7.03 -14.63 20.60
C VAL A 67 -7.69 -15.24 19.37
N ALA A 68 -7.18 -16.38 18.89
CA ALA A 68 -7.78 -17.12 17.78
C ALA A 68 -9.22 -17.53 18.10
N GLU A 69 -9.47 -18.07 19.30
CA GLU A 69 -10.82 -18.45 19.73
C GLU A 69 -11.80 -17.26 19.70
N ALA A 70 -11.39 -16.09 20.18
CA ALA A 70 -12.20 -14.88 20.17
C ALA A 70 -12.44 -14.36 18.74
N ILE A 71 -11.42 -14.38 17.88
CA ILE A 71 -11.55 -14.04 16.46
C ILE A 71 -12.59 -14.94 15.77
N ILE A 72 -12.48 -16.27 15.94
CA ILE A 72 -13.34 -17.24 15.26
C ILE A 72 -14.76 -17.19 15.80
N ARG A 73 -14.94 -17.09 17.13
CA ARG A 73 -16.26 -16.89 17.74
C ARG A 73 -16.94 -15.65 17.16
N PHE A 74 -16.24 -14.52 17.15
CA PHE A 74 -16.78 -13.27 16.64
C PHE A 74 -17.10 -13.31 15.15
N SER A 75 -16.18 -13.85 14.33
CA SER A 75 -16.35 -13.96 12.87
C SER A 75 -17.57 -14.80 12.47
N ARG A 76 -17.89 -15.84 13.25
CA ARG A 76 -19.05 -16.71 13.01
C ARG A 76 -20.37 -16.13 13.52
N SER A 77 -20.35 -15.38 14.63
CA SER A 77 -21.57 -14.93 15.28
C SER A 77 -22.01 -13.51 14.89
N PHE A 78 -21.09 -12.66 14.42
CA PHE A 78 -21.38 -11.26 14.13
C PHE A 78 -21.63 -11.04 12.64
N GLU A 79 -22.87 -10.70 12.27
CA GLU A 79 -23.24 -10.32 10.91
C GLU A 79 -22.94 -8.83 10.67
N ALA A 80 -21.74 -8.55 10.16
CA ALA A 80 -21.28 -7.20 9.89
C ALA A 80 -21.95 -6.63 8.65
N LEU A 81 -22.60 -5.46 8.78
CA LEU A 81 -22.97 -4.65 7.61
C LEU A 81 -21.68 -4.21 6.91
N ASP A 82 -21.57 -4.47 5.61
CA ASP A 82 -20.42 -4.04 4.80
C ASP A 82 -20.83 -3.14 3.62
N THR A 83 -19.87 -2.83 2.73
CA THR A 83 -20.08 -1.92 1.59
C THR A 83 -21.04 -2.45 0.53
N SER A 84 -21.45 -3.72 0.57
CA SER A 84 -22.51 -4.26 -0.29
C SER A 84 -23.91 -3.78 0.15
N GLY A 85 -24.05 -3.24 1.36
CA GLY A 85 -25.33 -2.91 1.97
C GLY A 85 -26.03 -4.10 2.62
N HIS A 86 -25.43 -5.28 2.58
CA HIS A 86 -25.91 -6.48 3.24
C HIS A 86 -25.03 -6.82 4.45
N ARG A 87 -25.56 -7.68 5.33
CA ARG A 87 -24.82 -8.20 6.47
C ARG A 87 -24.21 -9.55 6.10
N HIS A 88 -22.93 -9.72 6.40
CA HIS A 88 -22.19 -10.96 6.14
C HIS A 88 -21.40 -11.38 7.38
N THR A 89 -21.10 -12.68 7.47
CA THR A 89 -20.20 -13.25 8.48
C THR A 89 -18.83 -13.51 7.89
N GLY A 90 -17.81 -13.63 8.75
CA GLY A 90 -16.46 -13.96 8.33
C GLY A 90 -16.29 -15.44 8.01
N LEU A 91 -15.48 -15.75 7.00
CA LEU A 91 -15.18 -17.13 6.58
C LEU A 91 -13.98 -17.76 7.32
N LEU A 92 -13.29 -16.98 8.15
CA LEU A 92 -12.07 -17.42 8.83
C LEU A 92 -12.35 -18.61 9.77
N THR A 93 -11.47 -19.61 9.74
CA THR A 93 -11.52 -20.81 10.58
C THR A 93 -10.35 -20.87 11.57
N ALA A 94 -10.47 -21.71 12.59
CA ALA A 94 -9.38 -21.92 13.54
C ALA A 94 -8.18 -22.56 12.86
N GLU A 95 -8.42 -23.43 11.87
CA GLU A 95 -7.39 -24.04 11.04
C GLU A 95 -6.62 -23.00 10.22
N ASP A 96 -7.28 -21.97 9.68
CA ASP A 96 -6.62 -20.89 8.94
C ASP A 96 -5.61 -20.14 9.83
N LEU A 97 -6.00 -19.82 11.07
CA LEU A 97 -5.12 -19.15 12.03
C LEU A 97 -3.99 -20.07 12.51
N ALA A 98 -4.31 -21.32 12.85
CA ALA A 98 -3.34 -22.27 13.39
C ALA A 98 -2.29 -22.73 12.35
N GLY A 99 -2.66 -22.75 11.07
CA GLY A 99 -1.83 -23.17 9.95
C GLY A 99 -0.96 -22.06 9.36
N TRP A 100 -1.22 -20.79 9.67
CA TRP A 100 -0.47 -19.67 9.12
C TRP A 100 0.79 -19.33 9.94
N GLN A 101 1.87 -18.96 9.25
CA GLN A 101 3.06 -18.37 9.85
C GLN A 101 3.71 -17.35 8.91
N ALA A 102 4.34 -16.33 9.49
CA ALA A 102 5.22 -15.44 8.74
C ALA A 102 6.41 -16.24 8.18
N THR A 103 6.83 -15.89 6.96
CA THR A 103 7.94 -16.53 6.26
C THR A 103 9.05 -15.51 6.01
N VAL A 104 10.27 -16.01 5.83
CA VAL A 104 11.44 -15.22 5.43
C VAL A 104 11.72 -15.54 3.96
N GLU A 105 11.92 -14.51 3.17
CA GLU A 105 12.22 -14.61 1.74
C GLU A 105 13.30 -13.59 1.36
N GLU A 106 14.06 -13.90 0.31
CA GLU A 106 15.03 -12.97 -0.26
C GLU A 106 14.29 -11.76 -0.87
N PRO A 107 14.80 -10.53 -0.70
CA PRO A 107 14.21 -9.37 -1.34
C PRO A 107 14.40 -9.45 -2.85
N LEU A 108 13.43 -8.91 -3.59
CA LEU A 108 13.65 -8.60 -4.99
C LEU A 108 14.50 -7.33 -5.09
N SER A 109 15.47 -7.32 -6.00
CA SER A 109 16.42 -6.22 -6.13
C SER A 109 16.55 -5.69 -7.55
N TYR A 110 16.84 -4.39 -7.67
CA TYR A 110 17.29 -3.78 -8.93
C TYR A 110 18.37 -2.73 -8.65
N THR A 111 19.42 -2.70 -9.47
CA THR A 111 20.52 -1.73 -9.35
C THR A 111 20.27 -0.52 -10.23
N TYR A 112 20.14 0.65 -9.60
CA TYR A 112 19.96 1.95 -10.25
C TYR A 112 21.15 2.85 -9.90
N ARG A 113 21.95 3.23 -10.90
CA ARG A 113 23.09 4.17 -10.76
C ARG A 113 23.97 3.90 -9.52
N GLY A 114 24.40 2.65 -9.35
CA GLY A 114 25.27 2.23 -8.23
C GLY A 114 24.55 1.96 -6.89
N HIS A 115 23.22 2.13 -6.84
CA HIS A 115 22.39 1.86 -5.67
C HIS A 115 21.52 0.63 -5.95
N THR A 116 21.60 -0.39 -5.11
CA THR A 116 20.75 -1.59 -5.23
C THR A 116 19.55 -1.45 -4.32
N VAL A 117 18.38 -1.27 -4.93
CA VAL A 117 17.11 -1.11 -4.23
C VAL A 117 16.51 -2.48 -3.96
N LEU A 118 16.15 -2.74 -2.71
CA LEU A 118 15.57 -3.99 -2.20
C LEU A 118 14.10 -3.75 -1.86
N LYS A 119 13.23 -4.64 -2.34
CA LYS A 119 11.77 -4.60 -2.15
C LYS A 119 11.24 -6.00 -1.88
N CYS A 120 10.05 -6.09 -1.29
CA CYS A 120 9.32 -7.36 -1.22
C CYS A 120 9.00 -7.89 -2.63
N GLY A 121 8.71 -9.19 -2.73
CA GLY A 121 8.34 -9.86 -3.98
C GLY A 121 6.99 -9.38 -4.56
N PRO A 122 6.56 -9.92 -5.72
CA PRO A 122 5.37 -9.44 -6.45
C PRO A 122 4.02 -9.81 -5.81
N TRP A 123 4.04 -10.49 -4.66
CA TRP A 123 2.88 -10.56 -3.77
C TRP A 123 2.60 -9.20 -3.09
N SER A 124 3.54 -8.25 -3.16
CA SER A 124 3.30 -6.83 -2.89
C SER A 124 3.42 -6.01 -4.17
N GLN A 125 3.14 -4.71 -4.09
CA GLN A 125 3.38 -3.79 -5.19
C GLN A 125 4.85 -3.34 -5.33
N GLY A 126 5.72 -3.64 -4.36
CA GLY A 126 7.09 -3.10 -4.31
C GLY A 126 7.91 -3.21 -5.59
N PRO A 127 7.77 -4.26 -6.42
CA PRO A 127 8.48 -4.31 -7.67
C PRO A 127 8.07 -3.25 -8.70
N THR A 128 6.96 -2.50 -8.53
CA THR A 128 6.67 -1.33 -9.38
C THR A 128 7.69 -0.22 -9.22
N MET A 129 8.24 -0.04 -8.02
CA MET A 129 9.36 0.88 -7.80
C MET A 129 10.57 0.43 -8.63
N LEU A 130 10.89 -0.86 -8.59
CA LEU A 130 12.02 -1.41 -9.35
C LEU A 130 11.82 -1.26 -10.87
N GLN A 131 10.62 -1.56 -11.38
CA GLN A 131 10.28 -1.33 -12.80
C GLN A 131 10.33 0.15 -13.17
N THR A 132 9.87 1.05 -12.29
CA THR A 132 9.95 2.50 -12.52
C THR A 132 11.41 2.93 -12.65
N LEU A 133 12.30 2.48 -11.76
CA LEU A 133 13.74 2.76 -11.85
C LEU A 133 14.36 2.16 -13.13
N ALA A 134 13.96 0.96 -13.53
CA ALA A 134 14.42 0.32 -14.76
C ALA A 134 14.02 1.11 -16.01
N LEU A 135 12.80 1.65 -16.05
CA LEU A 135 12.37 2.56 -17.10
C LEU A 135 13.16 3.88 -17.04
N LEU A 136 13.41 4.45 -15.86
CA LEU A 136 14.09 5.74 -15.70
C LEU A 136 15.61 5.69 -15.94
N GLU A 137 16.23 4.51 -15.95
CA GLU A 137 17.69 4.35 -16.19
C GLU A 137 18.17 4.98 -17.51
N GLY A 138 17.31 4.98 -18.53
CA GLY A 138 17.61 5.55 -19.85
C GLY A 138 17.34 7.04 -20.02
N PHE A 139 16.97 7.77 -18.96
CA PHE A 139 16.73 9.21 -18.99
C PHE A 139 17.79 9.98 -18.20
N ASP A 140 18.10 11.21 -18.61
CA ASP A 140 18.96 12.12 -17.85
C ASP A 140 18.15 12.83 -16.77
N ILE A 141 17.83 12.10 -15.70
CA ILE A 141 17.05 12.64 -14.57
C ILE A 141 17.80 13.78 -13.90
N ALA A 142 19.13 13.67 -13.76
CA ALA A 142 19.96 14.67 -13.09
C ALA A 142 19.92 16.06 -13.77
N SER A 143 19.66 16.12 -15.09
CA SER A 143 19.53 17.40 -15.80
C SER A 143 18.15 18.06 -15.66
N MET A 144 17.14 17.34 -15.18
CA MET A 144 15.79 17.87 -15.00
C MET A 144 15.69 18.72 -13.72
N ASP A 145 14.80 19.69 -13.70
CA ASP A 145 14.44 20.33 -12.43
C ASP A 145 13.64 19.32 -11.58
N PRO A 146 14.08 18.97 -10.35
CA PRO A 146 13.42 17.98 -9.47
C PRO A 146 11.99 18.36 -9.05
N VAL A 147 11.56 19.60 -9.32
CA VAL A 147 10.18 20.09 -9.16
C VAL A 147 9.62 20.70 -10.46
N GLY A 148 10.28 20.45 -11.59
CA GLY A 148 9.86 20.94 -12.90
C GLY A 148 8.95 19.95 -13.65
N PRO A 149 8.32 20.42 -14.74
CA PRO A 149 7.37 19.63 -15.51
C PRO A 149 8.00 18.42 -16.21
N ASP A 150 9.28 18.50 -16.61
CA ASP A 150 9.98 17.39 -17.27
C ASP A 150 10.21 16.21 -16.33
N PHE A 151 10.63 16.49 -15.09
CA PHE A 151 10.79 15.48 -14.06
C PHE A 151 9.45 14.82 -13.75
N VAL A 152 8.42 15.61 -13.47
CA VAL A 152 7.08 15.10 -13.14
C VAL A 152 6.53 14.26 -14.30
N HIS A 153 6.57 14.78 -15.53
CA HIS A 153 6.05 14.08 -16.70
C HIS A 153 6.76 12.73 -16.90
N THR A 154 8.09 12.73 -16.92
CA THR A 154 8.89 11.52 -17.20
C THR A 154 8.64 10.44 -16.15
N VAL A 155 8.66 10.84 -14.87
CA VAL A 155 8.45 9.93 -13.74
C VAL A 155 7.02 9.36 -13.76
N VAL A 156 5.99 10.18 -14.00
CA VAL A 156 4.60 9.72 -14.06
C VAL A 156 4.37 8.76 -15.23
N GLU A 157 4.89 9.04 -16.42
CA GLU A 157 4.72 8.14 -17.56
C GLU A 157 5.43 6.79 -17.34
N ALA A 158 6.60 6.78 -16.70
CA ALA A 158 7.25 5.54 -16.27
C ALA A 158 6.40 4.76 -15.25
N MET A 159 5.86 5.44 -14.24
CA MET A 159 4.97 4.82 -13.24
C MET A 159 3.72 4.23 -13.88
N LYS A 160 3.08 4.92 -14.84
CA LYS A 160 1.89 4.40 -15.55
C LYS A 160 2.19 3.06 -16.22
N LEU A 161 3.35 2.90 -16.83
CA LEU A 161 3.77 1.62 -17.45
C LEU A 161 4.02 0.54 -16.39
N ALA A 162 4.77 0.85 -15.34
CA ALA A 162 5.08 -0.10 -14.26
C ALA A 162 3.82 -0.58 -13.50
N PHE A 163 2.89 0.33 -13.20
CA PHE A 163 1.62 0.00 -12.55
C PHE A 163 0.65 -0.74 -13.47
N ALA A 164 0.74 -0.56 -14.79
CA ALA A 164 0.01 -1.39 -15.73
C ALA A 164 0.51 -2.84 -15.71
N ASP A 165 1.83 -3.05 -15.66
CA ASP A 165 2.42 -4.39 -15.52
C ASP A 165 2.09 -5.03 -14.17
N ARG A 166 2.04 -4.25 -13.08
CA ARG A 166 1.55 -4.70 -11.77
C ARG A 166 0.15 -5.28 -11.87
N GLU A 167 -0.77 -4.56 -12.48
CA GLU A 167 -2.17 -5.00 -12.56
C GLU A 167 -2.32 -6.26 -13.42
N ALA A 168 -1.56 -6.34 -14.51
CA ALA A 168 -1.65 -7.45 -15.44
C ALA A 168 -0.97 -8.74 -14.95
N PHE A 169 0.09 -8.64 -14.14
CA PHE A 169 0.96 -9.80 -13.87
C PHE A 169 1.24 -10.09 -12.39
N TYR A 170 1.12 -9.13 -11.48
CA TYR A 170 1.54 -9.37 -10.10
C TYR A 170 0.49 -10.17 -9.32
N GLY A 171 0.98 -11.05 -8.47
CA GLY A 171 0.21 -11.91 -7.59
C GLY A 171 1.15 -12.70 -6.68
N ASP A 172 0.58 -13.59 -5.86
CA ASP A 172 1.36 -14.43 -4.95
C ASP A 172 2.19 -15.48 -5.72
N PRO A 173 3.54 -15.46 -5.65
CA PRO A 173 4.41 -16.45 -6.31
C PRO A 173 4.16 -17.90 -5.91
N ALA A 174 3.54 -18.15 -4.75
CA ALA A 174 3.16 -19.51 -4.36
C ALA A 174 2.00 -20.09 -5.20
N PHE A 175 1.30 -19.24 -5.97
CA PHE A 175 0.11 -19.60 -6.75
C PHE A 175 0.24 -19.28 -8.24
N VAL A 176 1.01 -18.24 -8.59
CA VAL A 176 1.13 -17.77 -9.96
C VAL A 176 2.59 -17.48 -10.30
N ASP A 177 3.00 -17.81 -11.52
CA ASP A 177 4.32 -17.47 -12.02
C ASP A 177 4.34 -16.01 -12.50
N VAL A 178 5.07 -15.15 -11.79
CA VAL A 178 5.22 -13.72 -12.12
C VAL A 178 6.55 -13.52 -12.86
N PRO A 179 6.56 -12.98 -14.10
CA PRO A 179 7.76 -12.91 -14.95
C PRO A 179 8.71 -11.77 -14.55
N MET A 180 9.13 -11.72 -13.29
CA MET A 180 9.92 -10.61 -12.74
C MET A 180 11.30 -10.48 -13.39
N GLN A 181 11.91 -11.59 -13.81
CA GLN A 181 13.17 -11.55 -14.54
C GLN A 181 13.04 -10.76 -15.84
N THR A 182 11.99 -11.01 -16.62
CA THR A 182 11.73 -10.31 -17.88
C THR A 182 11.29 -8.88 -17.64
N LEU A 183 10.38 -8.64 -16.68
CA LEU A 183 9.89 -7.30 -16.32
C LEU A 183 11.00 -6.35 -15.87
N LEU A 184 12.06 -6.87 -15.24
CA LEU A 184 13.24 -6.08 -14.82
C LEU A 184 14.42 -6.17 -15.82
N SER A 185 14.27 -6.88 -16.93
CA SER A 185 15.37 -7.03 -17.89
C SER A 185 15.65 -5.74 -18.68
N PRO A 186 16.91 -5.50 -19.08
CA PRO A 186 17.26 -4.35 -19.92
C PRO A 186 16.47 -4.32 -21.24
N ALA A 187 16.35 -5.46 -21.92
CA ALA A 187 15.69 -5.55 -23.23
C ALA A 187 14.19 -5.19 -23.16
N TYR A 188 13.48 -5.68 -22.13
CA TYR A 188 12.08 -5.31 -21.91
C TYR A 188 11.93 -3.82 -21.65
N ASN A 189 12.74 -3.26 -20.73
CA ASN A 189 12.63 -1.86 -20.35
C ASN A 189 13.08 -0.90 -21.45
N GLU A 190 14.03 -1.29 -22.31
CA GLU A 190 14.38 -0.53 -23.51
C GLU A 190 13.21 -0.42 -24.49
N ALA A 191 12.48 -1.53 -24.72
CA ALA A 191 11.29 -1.51 -25.57
C ALA A 191 10.16 -0.68 -24.95
N ARG A 192 9.92 -0.83 -23.64
CA ARG A 192 8.87 -0.12 -22.90
C ARG A 192 9.13 1.38 -22.81
N ARG A 193 10.39 1.81 -22.65
CA ARG A 193 10.78 3.22 -22.58
C ARG A 193 10.36 4.03 -23.79
N LYS A 194 10.33 3.41 -24.99
CA LYS A 194 9.88 4.05 -26.24
C LYS A 194 8.40 4.48 -26.21
N LEU A 195 7.62 4.00 -25.24
CA LEU A 195 6.23 4.37 -25.02
C LEU A 195 6.06 5.68 -24.22
N ILE A 196 7.15 6.19 -23.65
CA ILE A 196 7.21 7.49 -22.98
C ILE A 196 7.61 8.52 -24.03
N GLY A 197 6.71 9.44 -24.34
CA GLY A 197 6.94 10.56 -25.25
C GLY A 197 6.31 11.83 -24.68
N ASP A 198 6.41 12.95 -25.39
CA ASP A 198 6.12 14.30 -24.87
C ASP A 198 4.67 14.53 -24.40
N ARG A 199 3.75 13.63 -24.74
CA ARG A 199 2.31 13.71 -24.40
C ARG A 199 1.96 12.67 -23.35
N ALA A 200 1.13 13.06 -22.39
CA ALA A 200 0.63 12.18 -21.36
C ALA A 200 -0.23 11.05 -21.95
N SER A 201 0.06 9.80 -21.58
CA SER A 201 -0.80 8.67 -21.93
C SER A 201 -2.10 8.70 -21.13
N LEU A 202 -3.22 8.55 -21.86
CA LEU A 202 -4.55 8.24 -21.30
C LEU A 202 -4.88 6.75 -21.40
N GLU A 203 -4.04 5.97 -22.09
CA GLU A 203 -4.21 4.53 -22.27
C GLU A 203 -3.53 3.75 -21.14
N PHE A 204 -4.17 2.65 -20.74
CA PHE A 204 -3.59 1.67 -19.84
C PHE A 204 -2.84 0.61 -20.64
N ARG A 205 -1.50 0.60 -20.51
CA ARG A 205 -0.60 -0.10 -21.43
C ARG A 205 0.28 -1.13 -20.71
N PRO A 206 -0.25 -2.26 -20.21
CA PRO A 206 0.60 -3.36 -19.77
C PRO A 206 1.40 -3.91 -20.95
N GLY A 207 2.62 -4.40 -20.72
CA GLY A 207 3.43 -5.03 -21.73
C GLY A 207 3.10 -6.51 -21.91
N SER A 208 4.01 -7.23 -22.56
CA SER A 208 3.86 -8.67 -22.85
C SER A 208 5.15 -9.43 -22.54
N PRO A 209 5.57 -9.47 -21.26
CA PRO A 209 6.74 -10.25 -20.85
C PRO A 209 6.57 -11.71 -21.27
N ASP A 210 7.60 -12.31 -21.86
CA ASP A 210 7.61 -13.69 -22.36
C ASP A 210 6.48 -14.01 -23.37
N GLY A 211 5.96 -12.99 -24.07
CA GLY A 211 4.83 -13.14 -24.98
C GLY A 211 3.47 -13.34 -24.29
N ARG A 212 3.39 -13.13 -22.98
CA ARG A 212 2.13 -13.24 -22.21
C ARG A 212 1.17 -12.13 -22.61
N VAL A 213 -0.09 -12.50 -22.84
CA VAL A 213 -1.16 -11.54 -23.13
C VAL A 213 -1.70 -10.97 -21.81
N PRO A 214 -1.68 -9.64 -21.61
CA PRO A 214 -2.18 -9.04 -20.38
C PRO A 214 -3.70 -9.16 -20.28
N ARG A 215 -4.20 -9.45 -19.07
CA ARG A 215 -5.63 -9.46 -18.73
C ARG A 215 -5.91 -8.46 -17.62
N THR A 216 -6.71 -7.45 -17.89
CA THR A 216 -7.04 -6.37 -16.94
C THR A 216 -8.49 -5.92 -17.14
N ASP A 217 -9.09 -5.31 -16.13
CA ASP A 217 -10.44 -4.74 -16.21
C ASP A 217 -10.43 -3.21 -16.12
N TYR A 218 -9.50 -2.59 -16.85
CA TYR A 218 -9.28 -1.15 -16.76
C TYR A 218 -10.50 -0.34 -17.21
N ALA A 219 -11.13 -0.73 -18.33
CA ALA A 219 -12.29 -0.01 -18.84
C ALA A 219 -13.47 -0.03 -17.85
N ALA A 220 -13.72 -1.14 -17.14
CA ALA A 220 -14.73 -1.15 -16.09
C ALA A 220 -14.29 -0.38 -14.84
N ALA A 221 -12.99 -0.35 -14.51
CA ALA A 221 -12.47 0.50 -13.44
C ALA A 221 -12.72 2.00 -13.71
N VAL A 222 -12.56 2.43 -14.96
CA VAL A 222 -12.88 3.81 -15.37
C VAL A 222 -14.38 4.08 -15.21
N ARG A 223 -15.25 3.22 -15.76
CA ARG A 223 -16.71 3.38 -15.63
C ARG A 223 -17.16 3.46 -14.17
N ARG A 224 -16.62 2.59 -13.30
CA ARG A 224 -16.93 2.60 -11.87
C ARG A 224 -16.54 3.93 -11.22
N ALA A 225 -15.37 4.47 -11.54
CA ALA A 225 -14.95 5.78 -11.02
C ALA A 225 -15.87 6.92 -11.49
N GLU A 226 -16.31 6.90 -12.75
CA GLU A 226 -17.24 7.87 -13.32
C GLU A 226 -18.64 7.78 -12.67
N GLU A 227 -19.18 6.58 -12.53
CA GLU A 227 -20.46 6.31 -11.86
C GLU A 227 -20.47 6.83 -10.41
N LEU A 228 -19.39 6.57 -9.68
CA LEU A 228 -19.24 7.06 -8.31
C LEU A 228 -19.11 8.57 -8.23
N ALA A 229 -18.37 9.18 -9.15
CA ALA A 229 -18.26 10.64 -9.21
C ALA A 229 -19.62 11.29 -9.48
N MET A 230 -20.43 10.71 -10.38
CA MET A 230 -21.80 11.18 -10.64
C MET A 230 -22.72 10.99 -9.42
N ALA A 231 -22.63 9.85 -8.73
CA ALA A 231 -23.41 9.59 -7.51
C ALA A 231 -22.98 10.48 -6.33
N ALA A 232 -21.71 10.88 -6.30
CA ALA A 232 -21.10 11.69 -5.23
C ALA A 232 -21.27 13.20 -5.41
N GLY A 233 -22.03 13.68 -6.40
CA GLY A 233 -22.35 15.10 -6.53
C GLY A 233 -22.95 15.66 -5.23
N THR A 234 -22.11 16.27 -4.37
CA THR A 234 -22.36 17.06 -3.12
C THR A 234 -21.32 16.89 -1.97
N GLY A 235 -20.08 16.42 -2.18
CA GLY A 235 -19.01 16.62 -1.16
C GLY A 235 -17.76 15.74 -1.25
N GLU A 236 -16.63 16.25 -0.74
CA GLU A 236 -15.29 15.63 -0.75
C GLU A 236 -15.21 14.25 -0.05
N PRO A 237 -14.43 13.29 -0.58
CA PRO A 237 -14.29 11.97 0.05
C PRO A 237 -13.01 11.87 0.89
N THR A 238 -13.14 11.61 2.19
CA THR A 238 -12.07 10.96 2.98
C THR A 238 -12.53 9.75 3.80
N VAL A 239 -13.83 9.53 3.98
CA VAL A 239 -14.40 8.22 4.37
C VAL A 239 -15.82 8.18 3.81
N SER A 240 -16.15 7.16 3.00
CA SER A 240 -17.54 6.98 2.56
C SER A 240 -18.45 6.79 3.77
N ARG A 241 -19.75 7.14 3.66
CA ARG A 241 -20.74 6.90 4.74
C ARG A 241 -20.79 5.44 5.21
N LEU A 242 -20.30 4.51 4.40
CA LEU A 242 -20.21 3.07 4.68
C LEU A 242 -18.81 2.60 5.13
N GLY A 243 -17.92 3.51 5.52
CA GLY A 243 -16.61 3.15 6.09
C GLY A 243 -15.50 2.84 5.08
N ALA A 244 -15.72 3.05 3.78
CA ALA A 244 -14.64 2.95 2.79
C ALA A 244 -13.74 4.19 2.91
N SER A 245 -12.55 4.05 3.49
CA SER A 245 -11.54 5.11 3.51
C SER A 245 -10.47 4.86 2.45
N GLY A 246 -9.80 5.94 2.03
CA GLY A 246 -8.43 5.80 1.51
C GLY A 246 -7.56 5.14 2.58
N GLY A 247 -6.66 4.23 2.17
CA GLY A 247 -5.94 3.37 3.11
C GLY A 247 -5.12 4.14 4.14
N ASP A 248 -5.41 3.90 5.42
CA ASP A 248 -4.60 4.35 6.55
C ASP A 248 -3.52 3.30 6.82
N THR A 249 -2.27 3.73 6.97
CA THR A 249 -1.10 2.85 7.08
C THR A 249 -0.05 3.58 7.89
N CYS A 250 0.83 2.85 8.57
CA CYS A 250 1.98 3.42 9.25
C CYS A 250 3.27 3.00 8.55
N HIS A 251 4.36 3.70 8.84
CA HIS A 251 5.70 3.30 8.46
C HIS A 251 6.65 3.55 9.63
N VAL A 252 7.65 2.69 9.78
CA VAL A 252 8.72 2.86 10.77
C VAL A 252 10.04 2.35 10.19
N ASP A 253 11.07 3.15 10.38
CA ASP A 253 12.45 2.81 10.07
C ASP A 253 13.29 2.89 11.36
N VAL A 254 14.22 1.96 11.53
CA VAL A 254 15.13 1.93 12.69
C VAL A 254 16.54 1.61 12.19
N ILE A 255 17.51 2.41 12.63
CA ILE A 255 18.93 2.07 12.58
C ILE A 255 19.50 2.13 14.01
N ASP A 256 20.27 1.13 14.39
CA ASP A 256 20.94 1.10 15.69
C ASP A 256 22.45 1.42 15.61
N ARG A 257 23.10 1.51 16.77
CA ARG A 257 24.53 1.80 16.89
C ARG A 257 25.47 0.74 16.29
N TRP A 258 24.95 -0.45 15.96
CA TRP A 258 25.69 -1.55 15.35
C TRP A 258 25.49 -1.61 13.83
N GLY A 259 24.60 -0.77 13.28
CA GLY A 259 24.29 -0.72 11.87
C GLY A 259 23.21 -1.70 11.43
N ASN A 260 22.45 -2.31 12.36
CA ASN A 260 21.27 -3.06 11.97
C ASN A 260 20.20 -2.07 11.49
N MET A 261 19.54 -2.38 10.37
CA MET A 261 18.49 -1.54 9.79
C MET A 261 17.21 -2.35 9.62
N VAL A 262 16.06 -1.73 9.94
CA VAL A 262 14.72 -2.28 9.72
C VAL A 262 13.88 -1.20 9.02
N SER A 263 13.15 -1.60 7.98
CA SER A 263 12.07 -0.80 7.39
C SER A 263 10.79 -1.62 7.38
N ALA A 264 9.71 -1.08 7.92
CA ALA A 264 8.44 -1.78 8.03
C ALA A 264 7.25 -0.86 7.75
N THR A 265 6.30 -1.36 6.96
CA THR A 265 5.05 -0.66 6.63
C THR A 265 3.84 -1.43 7.19
N PRO A 266 3.58 -1.40 8.51
CA PRO A 266 2.44 -2.11 9.11
C PRO A 266 1.11 -1.42 8.80
N SER A 267 0.05 -2.21 8.64
CA SER A 267 -1.28 -1.73 8.22
C SER A 267 -2.36 -2.79 8.45
N ALA A 268 -3.61 -2.43 8.11
CA ALA A 268 -4.85 -3.17 8.36
C ALA A 268 -5.28 -3.16 9.84
N GLY A 269 -6.49 -3.63 10.11
CA GLY A 269 -7.10 -3.60 11.45
C GLY A 269 -7.57 -2.22 11.89
N TRP A 270 -7.75 -1.29 10.94
CA TRP A 270 -8.21 0.07 11.26
C TRP A 270 -9.71 0.10 11.56
N LEU A 271 -10.09 0.98 12.49
CA LEU A 271 -11.43 1.06 13.09
C LEU A 271 -12.56 1.26 12.07
N GLN A 272 -12.27 1.88 10.94
CA GLN A 272 -13.26 2.28 9.93
C GLN A 272 -13.75 1.11 9.07
N SER A 273 -13.03 -0.02 9.02
CA SER A 273 -13.27 -1.06 8.00
C SER A 273 -13.80 -2.40 8.52
N SER A 274 -13.84 -2.60 9.82
CA SER A 274 -14.40 -3.81 10.42
C SER A 274 -14.91 -3.50 11.82
N PRO A 275 -15.90 -4.25 12.34
CA PRO A 275 -16.34 -4.09 13.71
C PRO A 275 -15.25 -4.55 14.71
N ALA A 276 -15.20 -3.93 15.89
CA ALA A 276 -14.29 -4.34 16.95
C ALA A 276 -14.67 -5.72 17.49
N ILE A 277 -13.68 -6.57 17.74
CA ILE A 277 -13.86 -7.80 18.52
C ILE A 277 -13.90 -7.39 19.99
N PRO A 278 -15.05 -7.51 20.68
CA PRO A 278 -15.24 -6.91 22.00
C PRO A 278 -14.33 -7.50 23.07
N GLU A 279 -13.89 -8.74 22.89
CA GLU A 279 -12.99 -9.44 23.81
C GLU A 279 -11.51 -9.09 23.61
N LEU A 280 -11.16 -8.48 22.47
CA LEU A 280 -9.76 -8.23 22.07
C LEU A 280 -9.40 -6.76 21.90
N GLY A 281 -10.41 -5.88 21.74
CA GLY A 281 -10.19 -4.43 21.65
C GLY A 281 -9.61 -3.96 20.30
N PHE A 282 -9.69 -4.77 19.24
CA PHE A 282 -9.24 -4.41 17.89
C PHE A 282 -10.14 -4.97 16.79
N CYS A 283 -9.92 -4.53 15.55
CA CYS A 283 -10.63 -4.98 14.34
C CYS A 283 -9.82 -6.00 13.55
N LEU A 284 -10.52 -6.83 12.77
CA LEU A 284 -9.88 -7.58 11.68
C LEU A 284 -9.50 -6.66 10.52
N GLY A 285 -8.57 -7.15 9.70
CA GLY A 285 -8.12 -6.45 8.49
C GLY A 285 -9.04 -6.67 7.29
N THR A 286 -8.90 -5.82 6.28
CA THR A 286 -9.68 -5.84 5.04
C THR A 286 -8.82 -5.99 3.79
N ARG A 287 -7.61 -6.57 3.91
CA ARG A 287 -6.66 -6.67 2.80
C ARG A 287 -7.19 -7.51 1.62
N CYS A 288 -8.05 -8.49 1.89
CA CYS A 288 -8.68 -9.32 0.85
C CYS A 288 -9.54 -8.51 -0.14
N GLN A 289 -9.91 -7.25 0.17
CA GLN A 289 -10.55 -6.35 -0.79
C GLN A 289 -9.70 -6.10 -2.05
N MET A 290 -8.39 -6.36 -1.97
CA MET A 290 -7.43 -6.18 -3.06
C MET A 290 -7.44 -7.33 -4.07
N PHE A 291 -8.06 -8.47 -3.76
CA PHE A 291 -8.25 -9.55 -4.73
C PHE A 291 -9.24 -9.16 -5.84
N TRP A 292 -9.16 -9.87 -6.95
CA TRP A 292 -10.25 -9.99 -7.92
C TRP A 292 -11.11 -11.20 -7.55
N LEU A 293 -12.43 -11.08 -7.73
CA LEU A 293 -13.35 -12.23 -7.67
C LEU A 293 -13.36 -13.01 -9.00
N ASP A 294 -12.16 -13.29 -9.51
CA ASP A 294 -11.88 -14.09 -10.70
C ASP A 294 -10.57 -14.83 -10.44
N GLU A 295 -10.67 -16.14 -10.18
CA GLU A 295 -9.53 -17.00 -9.85
C GLU A 295 -8.52 -17.13 -11.01
N THR A 296 -8.92 -16.78 -12.24
CA THR A 296 -8.08 -16.89 -13.43
C THR A 296 -7.08 -15.73 -13.58
N LEU A 297 -7.18 -14.70 -12.74
CA LEU A 297 -6.26 -13.56 -12.73
C LEU A 297 -5.09 -13.79 -11.77
N PRO A 298 -3.91 -13.20 -12.03
CA PRO A 298 -2.75 -13.33 -11.14
C PRO A 298 -3.06 -13.00 -9.67
N ASN A 299 -3.89 -11.98 -9.46
CA ASN A 299 -4.40 -11.57 -8.14
C ASN A 299 -5.87 -11.94 -7.92
N GLY A 300 -6.31 -13.10 -8.43
CA GLY A 300 -7.59 -13.72 -8.12
C GLY A 300 -7.65 -14.29 -6.71
N LEU A 301 -8.80 -14.18 -6.05
CA LEU A 301 -9.06 -14.71 -4.70
C LEU A 301 -8.97 -16.24 -4.72
N GLN A 302 -8.03 -16.81 -3.95
CA GLN A 302 -7.91 -18.26 -3.77
C GLN A 302 -7.58 -18.56 -2.31
N SER A 303 -7.99 -19.74 -1.83
CA SER A 303 -7.69 -20.17 -0.45
C SER A 303 -6.18 -20.25 -0.22
N GLY A 304 -5.72 -19.77 0.94
CA GLY A 304 -4.31 -19.73 1.33
C GLY A 304 -3.43 -18.71 0.59
N LYS A 305 -3.97 -18.02 -0.42
CA LYS A 305 -3.24 -17.02 -1.21
C LYS A 305 -3.17 -15.69 -0.48
N ARG A 306 -2.04 -14.99 -0.59
CA ARG A 306 -1.92 -13.59 -0.14
C ARG A 306 -2.56 -12.66 -1.19
N PRO A 307 -3.39 -11.69 -0.80
CA PRO A 307 -3.78 -10.62 -1.72
C PRO A 307 -2.54 -9.82 -2.10
N ARG A 308 -2.43 -9.40 -3.37
CA ARG A 308 -1.40 -8.45 -3.79
C ARG A 308 -1.53 -7.17 -2.96
N THR A 309 -0.62 -6.99 -2.02
CA THR A 309 -0.71 -5.93 -1.02
C THR A 309 -0.05 -4.64 -1.48
N THR A 310 -0.56 -3.50 -1.00
CA THR A 310 0.08 -2.20 -1.22
C THR A 310 1.30 -1.96 -0.33
N LEU A 311 1.47 -2.76 0.75
CA LEU A 311 2.53 -2.56 1.75
C LEU A 311 3.91 -2.81 1.14
N SER A 312 4.77 -1.81 1.23
CA SER A 312 5.99 -1.81 0.41
C SER A 312 7.14 -1.03 1.07
N PRO A 313 7.75 -1.55 2.14
CA PRO A 313 8.96 -0.96 2.71
C PRO A 313 10.13 -1.04 1.71
N SER A 314 11.17 -0.24 1.94
CA SER A 314 12.35 -0.19 1.08
C SER A 314 13.64 -0.23 1.90
N MET A 315 14.65 -0.89 1.32
CA MET A 315 16.03 -0.77 1.75
C MET A 315 16.91 -0.55 0.52
N VAL A 316 17.94 0.28 0.63
CA VAL A 316 18.89 0.53 -0.46
C VAL A 316 20.29 0.18 0.01
N LEU A 317 21.02 -0.53 -0.84
CA LEU A 317 22.45 -0.76 -0.69
C LEU A 317 23.23 0.19 -1.60
N ARG A 318 24.38 0.66 -1.15
CA ARG A 318 25.37 1.37 -1.96
C ARG A 318 26.69 0.62 -1.85
N GLU A 319 27.28 0.25 -2.98
CA GLU A 319 28.51 -0.57 -3.02
C GLU A 319 28.37 -1.87 -2.19
N GLY A 320 27.19 -2.48 -2.23
CA GLY A 320 26.88 -3.72 -1.50
C GLY A 320 26.68 -3.56 0.00
N LYS A 321 26.74 -2.34 0.56
CA LYS A 321 26.51 -2.06 1.99
C LYS A 321 25.17 -1.36 2.21
N PRO A 322 24.45 -1.65 3.31
CA PRO A 322 23.24 -0.90 3.66
C PRO A 322 23.51 0.60 3.68
N TRP A 323 22.70 1.36 2.95
CA TRP A 323 22.83 2.81 2.81
C TRP A 323 21.64 3.56 3.37
N MET A 324 20.42 3.02 3.20
CA MET A 324 19.19 3.68 3.64
C MET A 324 18.07 2.65 3.87
N ALA A 325 17.32 2.81 4.95
CA ALA A 325 16.04 2.15 5.17
C ALA A 325 14.94 3.22 5.17
N PHE A 326 13.88 3.03 4.40
CA PHE A 326 12.87 4.08 4.20
C PHE A 326 11.54 3.55 3.70
N GLY A 327 10.53 4.39 3.81
CA GLY A 327 9.27 4.19 3.10
C GLY A 327 8.21 5.18 3.54
N THR A 328 6.97 4.84 3.24
CA THR A 328 5.82 5.72 3.51
C THR A 328 4.53 4.92 3.51
N PRO A 329 3.52 5.30 4.31
CA PRO A 329 2.15 4.83 4.13
C PRO A 329 1.46 5.46 2.91
N GLY A 330 0.23 5.06 2.63
CA GLY A 330 -0.61 5.66 1.58
C GLY A 330 -0.80 4.77 0.37
N GLY A 331 -1.37 3.58 0.57
CA GLY A 331 -1.93 2.79 -0.53
C GLY A 331 -1.03 2.61 -1.76
N GLU A 332 -1.55 2.91 -2.96
CA GLU A 332 -0.72 2.85 -4.17
C GLU A 332 0.32 3.95 -4.27
N GLN A 333 0.15 5.05 -3.55
CA GLN A 333 1.08 6.17 -3.57
C GLN A 333 2.42 5.80 -2.92
N GLN A 334 2.51 4.71 -2.16
CA GLN A 334 3.75 4.23 -1.55
C GLN A 334 4.89 4.11 -2.57
N ASP A 335 4.72 3.33 -3.64
CA ASP A 335 5.73 3.19 -4.71
C ASP A 335 5.58 4.23 -5.83
N GLN A 336 4.97 5.37 -5.51
CA GLN A 336 5.06 6.59 -6.29
C GLN A 336 5.98 7.59 -5.58
N TRP A 337 5.71 7.87 -4.30
CA TRP A 337 6.49 8.81 -3.50
C TRP A 337 7.89 8.29 -3.16
N GLN A 338 8.04 6.99 -2.87
CA GLN A 338 9.34 6.39 -2.59
C GLN A 338 10.37 6.56 -3.72
N PRO A 339 10.07 6.23 -5.00
CA PRO A 339 11.03 6.49 -6.07
C PRO A 339 11.28 7.98 -6.30
N ILE A 340 10.30 8.87 -6.12
CA ILE A 340 10.55 10.33 -6.24
C ILE A 340 11.60 10.79 -5.22
N MET A 341 11.48 10.36 -3.97
CA MET A 341 12.46 10.64 -2.92
C MET A 341 13.84 10.08 -3.29
N LEU A 342 13.90 8.83 -3.74
CA LEU A 342 15.16 8.18 -4.09
C LEU A 342 15.86 8.87 -5.27
N LEU A 343 15.12 9.22 -6.34
CA LEU A 343 15.66 9.96 -7.49
C LEU A 343 16.25 11.31 -7.06
N ARG A 344 15.56 12.04 -6.17
CA ARG A 344 16.06 13.30 -5.59
C ARG A 344 17.37 13.12 -4.83
N MET A 345 17.51 12.03 -4.10
CA MET A 345 18.75 11.75 -3.36
C MET A 345 19.88 11.27 -4.28
N VAL A 346 19.60 10.38 -5.23
CA VAL A 346 20.60 9.74 -6.09
C VAL A 346 21.03 10.67 -7.25
N ASP A 347 20.08 11.24 -7.98
CA ASP A 347 20.34 12.04 -9.18
C ASP A 347 20.62 13.52 -8.84
N HIS A 348 19.89 14.08 -7.87
CA HIS A 348 20.00 15.51 -7.50
C HIS A 348 20.81 15.75 -6.22
N ARG A 349 21.28 14.70 -5.54
CA ARG A 349 22.16 14.75 -4.36
C ARG A 349 21.54 15.46 -3.14
N PHE A 350 20.22 15.48 -3.03
CA PHE A 350 19.56 15.95 -1.82
C PHE A 350 19.78 14.99 -0.65
N ASN A 351 19.84 15.54 0.57
CA ASN A 351 19.76 14.71 1.77
C ASN A 351 18.32 14.20 2.00
N ILE A 352 18.13 13.32 3.00
CA ILE A 352 16.84 12.72 3.34
C ILE A 352 15.76 13.80 3.54
N GLN A 353 16.00 14.78 4.42
CA GLN A 353 15.00 15.79 4.75
C GLN A 353 14.70 16.70 3.55
N GLN A 354 15.70 17.10 2.77
CA GLN A 354 15.50 17.88 1.55
C GLN A 354 14.65 17.13 0.52
N ALA A 355 14.89 15.83 0.35
CA ALA A 355 14.10 15.00 -0.57
C ALA A 355 12.64 14.85 -0.12
N ILE A 356 12.40 14.77 1.20
CA ILE A 356 11.06 14.73 1.82
C ILE A 356 10.36 16.09 1.70
N ASP A 357 11.05 17.20 1.99
CA ASP A 357 10.46 18.53 2.04
C ASP A 357 10.08 19.07 0.65
N LEU A 358 10.73 18.61 -0.43
CA LEU A 358 10.39 19.03 -1.78
C LEU A 358 8.97 18.58 -2.15
N PRO A 359 8.15 19.44 -2.80
CA PRO A 359 6.78 19.09 -3.13
C PRO A 359 6.70 17.84 -4.00
N SER A 360 5.74 16.97 -3.72
CA SER A 360 5.62 15.65 -4.36
C SER A 360 4.31 15.55 -5.17
N PHE A 361 4.12 14.43 -5.82
CA PHE A 361 2.97 14.19 -6.70
C PHE A 361 2.62 12.70 -6.77
N HIS A 362 1.39 12.42 -7.19
CA HIS A 362 0.96 11.06 -7.51
C HIS A 362 -0.05 11.05 -8.67
N SER A 363 -0.20 9.89 -9.31
CA SER A 363 -1.20 9.62 -10.32
C SER A 363 -2.26 8.64 -9.80
N GLU A 364 -3.48 8.80 -10.33
CA GLU A 364 -4.60 7.85 -10.14
C GLU A 364 -4.95 7.16 -11.48
N HIS A 365 -3.98 7.09 -12.41
CA HIS A 365 -4.18 6.57 -13.76
C HIS A 365 -4.53 5.08 -13.80
N TRP A 366 -4.21 4.27 -12.80
CA TRP A 366 -4.42 2.81 -12.81
C TRP A 366 -5.61 2.37 -11.94
N ILE A 367 -5.92 1.06 -11.99
CA ILE A 367 -6.94 0.45 -11.15
C ILE A 367 -6.51 0.52 -9.68
N SER A 368 -7.33 1.16 -8.84
CA SER A 368 -7.11 1.16 -7.40
C SER A 368 -7.24 -0.25 -6.82
N SER A 369 -6.54 -0.51 -5.74
CA SER A 369 -6.44 -1.72 -4.91
C SER A 369 -7.51 -1.68 -3.83
N PHE A 370 -7.97 -0.49 -3.46
CA PHE A 370 -9.03 -0.30 -2.47
C PHE A 370 -10.39 -0.29 -3.15
N TRP A 371 -11.38 -0.90 -2.51
CA TRP A 371 -12.77 -0.78 -2.96
C TRP A 371 -13.14 0.70 -3.09
N PRO A 372 -13.78 1.14 -4.19
CA PRO A 372 -14.43 0.36 -5.24
C PRO A 372 -13.58 0.16 -6.50
N ARG A 373 -12.26 0.11 -6.38
CA ARG A 373 -11.25 -0.23 -7.42
C ARG A 373 -11.38 0.58 -8.71
N GLY A 374 -11.72 1.86 -8.60
CA GLY A 374 -11.83 2.77 -9.74
C GLY A 374 -10.48 3.14 -10.35
N ALA A 375 -10.50 3.71 -11.57
CA ALA A 375 -9.33 4.29 -12.23
C ALA A 375 -9.69 5.65 -12.86
N LYS A 376 -8.76 6.61 -12.86
CA LYS A 376 -8.97 7.95 -13.45
C LYS A 376 -7.93 8.22 -14.53
N PRO A 377 -8.22 7.95 -15.81
CA PRO A 377 -7.24 8.06 -16.90
C PRO A 377 -6.55 9.42 -16.96
N GLY A 378 -5.23 9.41 -16.81
CA GLY A 378 -4.39 10.60 -16.92
C GLY A 378 -4.44 11.54 -15.72
N LYS A 379 -5.15 11.17 -14.65
CA LYS A 379 -5.21 11.95 -13.41
C LYS A 379 -3.83 12.05 -12.76
N LEU A 380 -3.45 13.28 -12.43
CA LEU A 380 -2.22 13.62 -11.74
C LEU A 380 -2.55 14.67 -10.67
N VAL A 381 -2.05 14.49 -9.46
CA VAL A 381 -2.20 15.43 -8.35
C VAL A 381 -0.80 15.89 -7.99
N LEU A 382 -0.54 17.19 -8.06
CA LEU A 382 0.67 17.79 -7.52
C LEU A 382 0.34 18.49 -6.21
N GLU A 383 1.30 18.54 -5.32
CA GLU A 383 1.16 19.36 -4.13
C GLU A 383 1.08 20.87 -4.45
N GLY A 384 0.36 21.64 -3.63
CA GLY A 384 0.09 23.06 -3.88
C GLY A 384 1.31 23.99 -3.89
N ARG A 385 2.49 23.50 -3.47
CA ARG A 385 3.75 24.25 -3.47
C ARG A 385 4.51 24.21 -4.81
N PHE A 386 4.03 23.44 -5.80
CA PHE A 386 4.55 23.53 -7.16
C PHE A 386 4.26 24.92 -7.77
N ALA A 387 5.16 25.42 -8.60
CA ALA A 387 4.92 26.66 -9.32
C ALA A 387 3.73 26.47 -10.31
N PRO A 388 2.81 27.46 -10.44
CA PRO A 388 1.64 27.33 -11.31
C PRO A 388 1.95 26.98 -12.77
N GLU A 389 3.12 27.38 -13.26
CA GLU A 389 3.60 27.09 -14.61
C GLU A 389 3.85 25.60 -14.81
N VAL A 390 4.24 24.87 -13.76
CA VAL A 390 4.43 23.41 -13.81
C VAL A 390 3.09 22.72 -14.07
N LEU A 391 2.03 23.14 -13.36
CA LEU A 391 0.67 22.64 -13.60
C LEU A 391 0.22 22.93 -15.03
N ALA A 392 0.39 24.17 -15.49
CA ALA A 392 -0.03 24.59 -16.82
C ALA A 392 0.69 23.78 -17.92
N GLU A 393 1.99 23.55 -17.78
CA GLU A 393 2.78 22.76 -18.72
C GLU A 393 2.36 21.29 -18.73
N LEU A 394 2.11 20.69 -17.56
CA LEU A 394 1.63 19.30 -17.49
C LEU A 394 0.25 19.14 -18.12
N GLN A 395 -0.65 20.10 -17.90
CA GLN A 395 -1.95 20.16 -18.59
C GLN A 395 -1.78 20.33 -20.09
N ALA A 396 -0.85 21.18 -20.54
CA ALA A 396 -0.54 21.35 -21.96
C ALA A 396 -0.04 20.05 -22.59
N ARG A 397 0.74 19.24 -21.87
CA ARG A 397 1.15 17.87 -22.28
C ARG A 397 0.03 16.84 -22.25
N GLY A 398 -1.15 17.18 -21.74
CA GLY A 398 -2.34 16.33 -21.73
C GLY A 398 -2.59 15.58 -20.42
N HIS A 399 -1.83 15.85 -19.36
CA HIS A 399 -2.16 15.33 -18.04
C HIS A 399 -3.46 15.96 -17.54
N ARG A 400 -4.32 15.18 -16.90
CA ARG A 400 -5.46 15.70 -16.13
C ARG A 400 -4.96 16.10 -14.75
N ALA A 401 -4.07 17.09 -14.73
CA ALA A 401 -3.36 17.54 -13.55
C ALA A 401 -4.17 18.56 -12.74
N GLU A 402 -4.09 18.48 -11.42
CA GLU A 402 -4.64 19.45 -10.47
C GLU A 402 -3.73 19.64 -9.25
N MET A 403 -3.92 20.75 -8.52
CA MET A 403 -3.22 21.00 -7.25
C MET A 403 -4.02 20.44 -6.07
N GLY A 404 -3.33 19.75 -5.19
CA GLY A 404 -3.79 19.41 -3.84
C GLY A 404 -3.48 20.50 -2.82
N GLY A 405 -3.45 20.11 -1.54
CA GLY A 405 -3.03 21.01 -0.46
C GLY A 405 -1.53 21.30 -0.50
N GLU A 406 -1.05 22.27 0.28
CA GLU A 406 0.37 22.65 0.28
C GLU A 406 1.30 21.58 0.89
N TRP A 407 0.80 20.75 1.80
CA TRP A 407 1.57 19.69 2.47
C TRP A 407 0.71 18.43 2.53
N SER A 408 0.48 17.82 1.38
CA SER A 408 -0.49 16.74 1.21
C SER A 408 0.07 15.45 0.61
N GLU A 409 1.28 15.49 0.07
CA GLU A 409 1.86 14.38 -0.70
C GLU A 409 2.99 13.69 0.07
N GLY A 410 2.81 12.42 0.39
CA GLY A 410 3.81 11.62 1.11
C GLY A 410 3.80 11.79 2.62
N ARG A 411 4.12 10.71 3.31
CA ARG A 411 4.46 10.70 4.76
C ARG A 411 5.74 9.89 4.91
N LEU A 412 6.77 10.35 4.21
CA LEU A 412 8.02 9.61 4.04
C LEU A 412 8.83 9.63 5.34
N THR A 413 9.49 8.53 5.64
CA THR A 413 10.50 8.40 6.68
C THR A 413 11.73 7.73 6.09
N GLY A 414 12.89 7.95 6.70
CA GLY A 414 14.10 7.22 6.34
C GLY A 414 15.23 7.46 7.33
N VAL A 415 16.12 6.47 7.46
CA VAL A 415 17.28 6.46 8.38
C VAL A 415 18.57 6.00 7.72
#